data_AF-A0A6L9AC70-F1
#
_entry.id   AF-A0A6L9AC70-F1
#
_cell.length_a   1.000
_cell.length_b   1.000
_cell.length_c   1.000
_cell.angle_alpha   90.00
_cell.angle_beta   90.00
_cell.angle_gamma   90.00
#
_symmetry.space_group_name_H-M   'P 1'
#
loop_
_entity.id
_entity.type
_entity.pdbx_description
1 polymer ?
#
loop_
_entity_poly.entity_id
_entity_poly.type
_entity_poly.pdbx_seq_one_letter_code
_entity_poly.pdbx_strand_id
1 'polypeptide(L)' 'KWFYKLIKDGAFPAPIKLGRSSRWLKSEVEAWLQARITQSRP' A
#
# COMPACT_ATOMS: atom_id res chain seq x y z
N LYS A 1 -4.25 13.59 0.41
CA LYS A 1 -2.91 13.01 0.74
C LYS A 1 -3.03 11.87 1.77
N TRP A 2 -3.92 10.90 1.59
CA TRP A 2 -4.19 9.88 2.61
C TRP A 2 -3.14 8.75 2.61
N PHE A 3 -2.73 8.28 1.44
CA PHE A 3 -1.70 7.23 1.31
C PHE A 3 -0.38 7.59 2.00
N TYR A 4 0.06 8.85 1.95
CA TYR A 4 1.31 9.27 2.61
C TYR A 4 1.25 9.16 4.14
N LYS A 5 0.07 9.40 4.74
CA LYS A 5 -0.11 9.17 6.18
C LYS A 5 -0.01 7.68 6.49
N LEU A 6 -0.69 6.83 5.72
CA LEU A 6 -0.59 5.38 5.92
C LEU A 6 0.82 4.84 5.70
N ILE A 7 1.55 5.35 4.71
CA ILE A 7 2.96 4.98 4.49
C ILE A 7 3.80 5.39 5.70
N LYS A 8 3.59 6.60 6.25
CA LYS A 8 4.25 7.04 7.48
C LYS A 8 3.89 6.17 8.68
N ASP A 9 2.64 5.72 8.77
CA ASP A 9 2.13 4.87 9.83
C ASP A 9 2.47 3.37 9.60
N GLY A 10 3.22 3.02 8.54
CA GLY A 10 3.58 1.64 8.20
C GLY A 10 2.39 0.77 7.75
N ALA A 11 1.24 1.37 7.53
CA ALA A 11 -0.03 0.70 7.24
C ALA A 11 -0.34 0.57 5.75
N PHE A 12 0.56 1.01 4.85
CA PHE A 12 0.45 0.85 3.40
C PHE A 12 1.85 0.69 2.78
N PRO A 13 2.02 -0.10 1.70
CA PRO A 13 3.32 -0.27 1.04
C PRO A 13 3.96 1.06 0.64
N ALA A 14 5.26 1.19 0.89
CA ALA A 14 6.03 2.34 0.42
C ALA A 14 6.21 2.26 -1.12
N PRO A 15 6.14 3.39 -1.84
CA PRO A 15 6.38 3.36 -3.28
C PRO A 15 7.86 3.14 -3.59
N ILE A 16 8.13 2.44 -4.68
CA ILE A 16 9.42 2.38 -5.34
C ILE A 16 9.58 3.54 -6.34
N LYS A 17 10.81 4.00 -6.54
CA LYS A 17 11.13 5.03 -7.53
C LYS A 17 11.39 4.38 -8.89
N LEU A 18 10.65 4.84 -9.90
CA LEU A 18 10.88 4.51 -11.31
C LEU A 18 11.13 5.83 -12.05
N GLY A 19 12.40 6.25 -12.04
CA GLY A 19 12.80 7.59 -12.47
C GLY A 19 12.13 8.67 -11.61
N ARG A 20 11.49 9.64 -12.26
CA ARG A 20 10.75 10.72 -11.57
C ARG A 20 9.41 10.25 -10.99
N SER A 21 8.93 9.08 -11.40
CA SER A 21 7.64 8.56 -10.95
C SER A 21 7.79 7.71 -9.70
N SER A 22 6.82 7.82 -8.80
CA SER A 22 6.65 6.88 -7.68
C SER A 22 5.60 5.85 -8.08
N ARG A 23 5.91 4.57 -7.90
CA ARG A 23 5.06 3.43 -8.27
C ARG A 23 5.02 2.45 -7.12
N TRP A 24 4.04 1.55 -7.12
CA TRP A 24 3.95 0.46 -6.16
C TRP A 24 4.01 -0.88 -6.89
N LEU A 25 4.53 -1.90 -6.22
CA LEU A 25 4.42 -3.25 -6.70
C LEU A 25 2.96 -3.70 -6.57
N LYS A 26 2.41 -4.22 -7.66
CA LYS A 26 1.02 -4.68 -7.71
C LYS A 26 0.75 -5.73 -6.62
N SER A 27 1.66 -6.69 -6.47
CA SER A 27 1.56 -7.77 -5.47
C SER A 27 1.46 -7.25 -4.03
N GLU A 28 2.23 -6.22 -3.67
CA GLU A 28 2.19 -5.64 -2.31
C GLU A 28 0.87 -4.92 -2.05
N VAL A 29 0.36 -4.19 -3.03
CA VAL A 29 -0.93 -3.50 -2.93
C VAL A 29 -2.08 -4.51 -2.87
N GLU A 30 -2.02 -5.58 -3.66
CA GLU A 30 -3.01 -6.67 -3.63
C GLU A 30 -2.98 -7.40 -2.29
N ALA A 31 -1.80 -7.73 -1.75
CA ALA A 31 -1.67 -8.34 -0.44
C ALA A 31 -2.24 -7.45 0.67
N TRP A 32 -1.95 -6.15 0.62
CA TRP A 32 -2.54 -5.18 1.55
C TRP A 32 -4.07 -5.12 1.45
N LEU A 33 -4.62 -5.13 0.23
CA LEU A 33 -6.05 -5.12 0.00
C LEU A 33 -6.72 -6.38 0.54
N GLN A 34 -6.14 -7.55 0.27
CA GLN A 34 -6.66 -8.83 0.76
C GLN A 34 -6.67 -8.88 2.29
N ALA A 35 -5.58 -8.45 2.95
CA ALA A 35 -5.53 -8.38 4.41
C ALA A 35 -6.68 -7.53 4.99
N ARG A 36 -7.04 -6.42 4.33
CA ARG A 36 -8.17 -5.55 4.74
C ARG A 36 -9.52 -6.21 4.48
N ILE A 37 -9.68 -6.93 3.38
CA ILE A 37 -10.90 -7.69 3.09
C ILE A 37 -11.12 -8.76 4.17
N THR A 38 -10.08 -9.54 4.48
CA THR A 38 -10.12 -10.56 5.54
C THR A 38 -10.38 -9.95 6.92
N GLN A 39 -9.74 -8.84 7.27
CA GLN A 39 -10.04 -8.14 8.54
C GLN A 39 -11.49 -7.65 8.61
N SER A 40 -12.07 -7.24 7.49
CA SER A 40 -13.44 -6.72 7.42
C SER A 40 -14.51 -7.81 7.33
N ARG A 41 -14.14 -9.04 6.98
CA ARG A 41 -15.04 -10.17 6.77
C ARG A 41 -14.42 -11.41 7.45
N PRO A 42 -14.73 -11.64 8.74
CA PRO A 42 -14.25 -12.81 9.46
C PRO A 42 -14.82 -14.12 8.91
#